data_AF-A0A2V7Y5E4-F1
#
_entry.id   AF-A0A2V7Y5E4-F1
#
_cell.length_a   1.000
_cell.length_b   1.000
_cell.length_c   1.000
_cell.angle_alpha   90.00
_cell.angle_beta   90.00
_cell.angle_gamma   90.00
#
_symmetry.space_group_name_H-M   'P 1'
#
loop_
_entity.id
_entity.type
_entity.pdbx_description
1 polymer ?
#
loop_
_entity_poly.entity_id
_entity_poly.type
_entity_poly.pdbx_seq_one_letter_code
_entity_poly.pdbx_strand_id
1 'polypeptide(L)'
;MSALPPGYDAAEEERRARQLRVIVDLTSSVIVQGGPSLAEAEALVAATRRRALELFPGKEDTFDLILAPRFARLIREFVRPGSSKVLPFRKS
;
A
#
# COMPACT_ATOMS: atom_id res chain seq x y z
N MET A 1 20.45 -17.80 20.03
CA MET A 1 19.09 -17.21 20.04
C MET A 1 19.25 -15.74 20.38
N SER A 2 19.14 -14.83 19.41
CA SER A 2 19.25 -13.40 19.72
C SER A 2 18.04 -13.00 20.55
N ALA A 3 18.26 -12.63 21.81
CA ALA A 3 17.22 -12.03 22.63
C ALA A 3 16.81 -10.71 21.96
N LEU A 4 15.50 -10.52 21.77
CA LEU A 4 14.95 -9.28 21.25
C LEU A 4 15.35 -8.12 22.17
N PRO A 5 15.57 -6.90 21.65
CA PRO A 5 15.98 -5.77 22.48
C PRO A 5 14.95 -5.52 23.59
N PRO A 6 15.39 -5.12 24.80
CA PRO A 6 14.48 -4.83 25.89
C PRO A 6 13.50 -3.71 25.49
N GLY A 7 12.21 -3.95 25.69
CA GLY A 7 11.12 -3.05 25.25
C GLY A 7 10.55 -3.36 23.86
N TYR A 8 11.04 -4.40 23.18
CA TYR A 8 10.46 -4.88 21.94
C TYR A 8 9.18 -5.69 22.18
N ASP A 9 8.06 -5.23 21.62
CA ASP A 9 6.80 -5.95 21.63
C ASP A 9 6.59 -6.66 20.29
N ALA A 10 6.90 -7.96 20.27
CA ALA A 10 6.73 -8.80 19.10
C ALA A 10 5.26 -8.91 18.64
N ALA A 11 4.30 -8.85 19.56
CA ALA A 11 2.88 -8.95 19.22
C ALA A 11 2.39 -7.67 18.53
N GLU A 12 2.86 -6.51 18.98
CA GLU A 12 2.56 -5.22 18.35
C GLU A 12 3.26 -5.07 17.00
N GLU A 13 4.52 -5.50 16.84
CA GLU A 13 5.16 -5.51 15.52
C GLU A 13 4.40 -6.41 14.53
N GLU A 14 4.07 -7.62 14.95
CA GLU A 14 3.31 -8.57 14.14
C GLU A 14 1.91 -8.04 13.80
N ARG A 15 1.25 -7.30 14.72
CA ARG A 15 -0.01 -6.61 14.44
C ARG A 15 0.13 -5.55 13.36
N ARG A 16 1.17 -4.71 13.42
CA ARG A 16 1.47 -3.70 12.39
C ARG A 16 1.78 -4.34 11.04
N ALA A 17 2.51 -5.45 11.04
CA ALA A 17 2.83 -6.20 9.83
C ALA A 17 1.57 -6.75 9.16
N ARG A 18 0.67 -7.35 9.93
CA ARG A 18 -0.65 -7.79 9.42
C ARG A 18 -1.47 -6.64 8.87
N GLN A 19 -1.52 -5.51 9.57
CA GLN A 19 -2.25 -4.33 9.11
C GLN A 19 -1.69 -3.81 7.77
N LEU A 20 -0.37 -3.71 7.65
CA LEU A 20 0.28 -3.30 6.40
C LEU A 20 -0.07 -4.27 5.26
N ARG A 21 -0.02 -5.58 5.52
CA ARG A 21 -0.35 -6.60 4.52
C ARG A 21 -1.78 -6.45 4.00
N VAL A 22 -2.75 -6.25 4.90
CA VAL A 22 -4.15 -6.01 4.53
C VAL A 22 -4.28 -4.77 3.64
N ILE A 23 -3.61 -3.66 3.97
CA ILE A 23 -3.65 -2.43 3.18
C ILE A 23 -3.06 -2.67 1.78
N VAL A 24 -1.89 -3.31 1.70
CA VAL A 24 -1.21 -3.60 0.44
C VAL A 24 -2.05 -4.52 -0.45
N ASP A 25 -2.66 -5.56 0.13
CA ASP A 25 -3.50 -6.51 -0.59
C ASP A 25 -4.77 -5.81 -1.12
N LEU A 26 -5.40 -4.95 -0.31
CA LEU A 26 -6.56 -4.16 -0.72
C LEU A 26 -6.21 -3.20 -1.87
N THR A 27 -5.13 -2.43 -1.75
CA THR A 27 -4.67 -1.53 -2.82
C THR A 27 -4.37 -2.30 -4.10
N SER A 28 -3.68 -3.43 -3.98
CA SER A 28 -3.37 -4.29 -5.13
C SER A 28 -4.65 -4.78 -5.81
N SER A 29 -5.64 -5.23 -5.03
CA SER A 29 -6.92 -5.72 -5.54
C SER A 29 -7.69 -4.65 -6.30
N VAL A 30 -7.75 -3.42 -5.77
CA VAL A 30 -8.43 -2.29 -6.43
C VAL A 30 -7.79 -1.95 -7.78
N ILE A 31 -6.45 -1.97 -7.85
CA ILE A 31 -5.72 -1.72 -9.11
C ILE A 31 -5.99 -2.83 -10.12
N VAL A 32 -5.87 -4.11 -9.70
CA VAL A 32 -6.03 -5.29 -10.58
C VAL A 32 -7.45 -5.40 -11.15
N GLN A 33 -8.46 -5.00 -10.40
CA GLN A 33 -9.85 -4.99 -10.87
C GLN A 33 -10.11 -3.96 -11.99
N GLY A 34 -9.13 -3.10 -12.33
CA GLY A 34 -9.25 -2.11 -13.41
C GLY A 34 -10.24 -0.99 -13.09
N GLY A 35 -10.46 -0.73 -11.80
CA GLY A 35 -11.34 0.33 -11.30
C GLY A 35 -10.79 1.74 -11.48
N PRO A 36 -9.60 2.06 -10.93
CA PRO A 36 -9.10 3.43 -10.89
C PRO A 36 -8.47 3.89 -12.22
N SER A 37 -8.60 5.19 -12.49
CA SER A 37 -7.74 5.93 -13.42
C SER A 37 -6.28 5.96 -12.93
N LEU A 38 -5.35 6.40 -13.79
CA LEU A 38 -3.94 6.54 -13.42
C LEU A 38 -3.75 7.42 -12.18
N ALA A 39 -4.39 8.59 -12.15
CA ALA A 39 -4.29 9.51 -11.03
C ALA A 39 -4.86 8.92 -9.73
N GLU A 40 -5.98 8.18 -9.80
CA GLU A 40 -6.55 7.51 -8.63
C GLU A 40 -5.66 6.37 -8.14
N ALA A 41 -5.07 5.59 -9.05
CA ALA A 41 -4.15 4.53 -8.69
C ALA A 41 -2.89 5.07 -8.00
N GLU A 42 -2.32 6.16 -8.53
CA GLU A 42 -1.19 6.87 -7.90
C GLU A 42 -1.58 7.42 -6.52
N ALA A 43 -2.77 8.02 -6.37
CA ALA A 43 -3.26 8.51 -5.09
C ALA A 43 -3.44 7.38 -4.06
N LEU A 44 -3.94 6.21 -4.49
CA LEU A 44 -4.06 5.02 -3.64
C LEU A 44 -2.69 4.53 -3.18
N VAL A 45 -1.71 4.44 -4.08
CA VAL A 45 -0.33 4.05 -3.74
C VAL A 45 0.29 5.04 -2.76
N ALA A 46 0.11 6.35 -2.99
CA ALA A 46 0.59 7.39 -2.07
C ALA A 46 -0.07 7.28 -0.69
N ALA A 47 -1.36 6.96 -0.62
CA ALA A 47 -2.06 6.74 0.65
C ALA A 47 -1.54 5.51 1.40
N THR A 48 -1.29 4.42 0.68
CA THR A 48 -0.71 3.19 1.23
C THR A 48 0.72 3.42 1.72
N ARG A 49 1.53 4.21 1.00
CA ARG A 49 2.86 4.62 1.46
C ARG A 49 2.77 5.38 2.78
N ARG A 50 1.91 6.40 2.89
CA ARG A 50 1.74 7.16 4.15
C ARG A 50 1.38 6.24 5.32
N ARG A 51 0.43 5.32 5.13
CA ARG A 51 0.06 4.37 6.20
C ARG A 51 1.18 3.39 6.54
N ALA A 52 1.97 2.95 5.57
CA ALA A 52 3.12 2.10 5.85
C ALA A 52 4.16 2.80 6.74
N LEU A 53 4.41 4.09 6.50
CA LEU A 53 5.37 4.88 7.29
C LEU A 53 4.85 5.24 8.68
N GLU A 54 3.54 5.41 8.84
CA GLU A 54 2.94 5.56 10.18
C GLU A 54 3.05 4.26 11.01
N LEU A 55 2.93 3.10 10.37
CA LEU A 55 3.10 1.80 11.03
C LEU A 55 4.57 1.47 11.31
N PHE A 56 5.47 1.86 10.40
CA PHE A 56 6.90 1.59 10.47
C PHE A 56 7.70 2.88 10.19
N PRO A 57 7.81 3.77 11.19
CA PRO A 57 8.59 5.00 11.04
C PRO A 57 10.05 4.69 10.71
N GLY A 58 10.64 5.42 9.77
CA GLY A 58 12.05 5.23 9.38
C GLY A 58 12.31 4.06 8.43
N LYS A 59 11.26 3.44 7.85
CA LYS A 59 11.37 2.35 6.86
C LYS A 59 10.97 2.77 5.44
N GLU A 60 11.15 4.03 5.10
CA GLU A 60 10.92 4.62 3.78
C GLU A 60 11.63 3.82 2.68
N ASP A 61 12.93 3.60 2.84
CA ASP A 61 13.73 2.88 1.85
C ASP A 61 13.22 1.45 1.64
N THR A 62 12.75 0.79 2.71
CA THR A 62 12.19 -0.57 2.60
C THR A 62 10.89 -0.57 1.79
N PHE A 63 10.04 0.44 1.99
CA PHE A 63 8.84 0.60 1.19
C PHE A 63 9.19 0.84 -0.28
N ASP A 64 10.10 1.77 -0.54
CA ASP A 64 10.45 2.20 -1.89
C ASP A 64 11.21 1.10 -2.66
N LEU A 65 11.93 0.21 -1.96
CA LEU A 65 12.61 -0.95 -2.56
C LEU A 65 11.66 -2.12 -2.87
N ILE A 66 10.59 -2.33 -2.09
CA ILE A 66 9.76 -3.54 -2.19
C ILE A 66 8.37 -3.24 -2.76
N LEU A 67 7.67 -2.27 -2.18
CA LEU A 67 6.26 -2.02 -2.48
C LEU A 67 6.09 -1.08 -3.67
N ALA A 68 6.93 -0.06 -3.80
CA ALA A 68 6.88 0.86 -4.94
C ALA A 68 7.04 0.15 -6.31
N PRO A 69 8.06 -0.71 -6.54
CA PRO A 69 8.18 -1.41 -7.83
C PRO A 69 7.03 -2.38 -8.09
N ARG A 70 6.48 -3.01 -7.03
CA ARG A 70 5.28 -3.86 -7.14
C ARG A 70 4.07 -3.08 -7.61
N PHE A 71 3.77 -1.94 -6.99
CA PHE A 71 2.65 -1.10 -7.40
C PHE A 71 2.83 -0.50 -8.79
N ALA A 72 4.05 -0.07 -9.15
CA ALA A 72 4.35 0.43 -10.49
C ALA A 72 4.07 -0.63 -11.56
N ARG A 73 4.36 -1.91 -11.28
CA ARG A 73 4.01 -3.03 -12.17
C ARG A 73 2.50 -3.21 -12.30
N LEU A 74 1.77 -3.21 -11.19
CA LEU A 74 0.30 -3.34 -11.21
C LEU A 74 -0.37 -2.20 -11.97
N ILE A 75 0.08 -0.96 -11.76
CA ILE A 75 -0.44 0.21 -12.50
C ILE A 75 -0.21 0.03 -14.00
N ARG A 76 1.00 -0.37 -14.41
CA ARG A 76 1.33 -0.59 -15.82
C ARG A 76 0.50 -1.69 -16.47
N GLU A 77 0.22 -2.76 -15.74
CA GLU A 77 -0.51 -3.93 -16.26
C GLU A 77 -2.03 -3.69 -16.32
N PHE A 78 -2.61 -3.00 -15.34
CA PHE A 78 -4.07 -2.94 -15.15
C PHE A 78 -4.70 -1.56 -15.35
N VAL A 79 -3.91 -0.48 -15.31
CA VAL A 79 -4.43 0.89 -15.46
C VAL A 79 -4.12 1.41 -16.85
N ARG A 80 -5.18 1.75 -17.61
CA ARG A 80 -5.03 2.28 -18.97
C ARG A 80 -4.85 3.80 -18.94
N PRO A 81 -3.89 4.36 -19.70
CA PRO A 81 -3.78 5.80 -19.87
C PRO A 81 -5.04 6.33 -20.56
N GLY A 82 -5.74 7.28 -19.93
CA GLY A 82 -6.87 8.00 -20.54
C GLY A 82 -8.28 7.57 -20.08
N SER A 83 -8.45 6.56 -19.21
CA SER A 83 -9.76 6.26 -18.63
C SER A 83 -10.01 7.13 -17.40
N SER A 84 -10.56 8.33 -17.59
CA SER A 84 -11.18 9.09 -16.51
C SER A 84 -12.52 8.44 -16.17
N LYS A 85 -12.50 7.34 -15.40
CA LYS A 85 -13.71 6.82 -14.77
C LYS A 85 -13.80 7.47 -13.42
N VAL A 86 -14.70 8.44 -13.29
CA VAL A 86 -15.05 8.99 -11.98
C VAL A 86 -15.61 7.84 -11.15
N LEU A 87 -14.85 7.30 -10.20
CA LEU A 87 -15.37 6.31 -9.26
C LEU A 87 -16.49 6.98 -8.46
N PRO A 88 -17.76 6.51 -8.56
CA PRO A 88 -18.88 7.13 -7.86
C PRO A 88 -18.85 6.72 -6.40
N PHE A 89 -17.86 7.19 -5.64
CA PHE A 89 -17.95 7.24 -4.18
C PHE A 89 -18.85 8.41 -3.76
N ARG A 90 -20.08 8.44 -4.29
CA ARG A 90 -21.12 9.33 -3.75
C ARG A 90 -21.74 8.58 -2.58
N LYS A 91 -21.43 9.06 -1.37
CA LYS A 91 -22.03 8.62 -0.11
C LYS A 91 -23.55 8.50 -0.28
N SER A 92 -24.09 7.33 0.05
CA SER A 92 -25.52 7.16 0.37
C SER A 92 -25.85 7.80 1.71
#